data_AF-A0A7J2JP27-F1
#
_entry.id   AF-A0A7J2JP27-F1
#
_cell.length_a   1.000
_cell.length_b   1.000
_cell.length_c   1.000
_cell.angle_alpha   90.00
_cell.angle_beta   90.00
_cell.angle_gamma   90.00
#
_symmetry.space_group_name_H-M   'P 1'
#
loop_
_entity.id
_entity.type
_entity.pdbx_description
1 polymer ?
#
loop_
_entity_poly.entity_id
_entity_poly.type
_entity_poly.pdbx_seq_one_letter_code
_entity_poly.pdbx_strand_id
1 'polypeptide(L)'
;MPSIPGSGWVKRLKALASYLDRIGATFMNLNELEFTPSNRERLLRMGFKPKPDSEVAVQGSAEAAREVLKYMEEETSLMGYFCPALQMEYQVRMRWARRARNVAEEYETPTDQGTLIYGEIGGPEGALLYLSTMYGGVLRQGKLLIDAYTFQEIAKEIKNMGLDGKLVEVMPTDDRRVLQVFPLDFVIREIKRNENE
;
A
#
# COMPACT_ATOMS: atom_id res chain seq x y z
N MET A 1 2.62 19.26 -1.12
CA MET A 1 3.88 19.89 -1.56
C MET A 1 5.00 19.54 -0.58
N PRO A 2 6.20 19.14 -1.04
CA PRO A 2 7.31 18.87 -0.13
C PRO A 2 7.78 20.17 0.56
N SER A 3 8.02 20.08 1.86
CA SER A 3 8.45 21.19 2.71
C SER A 3 9.97 21.32 2.67
N ILE A 4 10.49 21.83 1.55
CA ILE A 4 11.93 21.88 1.30
C ILE A 4 12.57 22.94 2.22
N PRO A 5 13.60 22.58 3.02
CA PRO A 5 14.30 23.54 3.86
C PRO A 5 15.01 24.63 3.04
N GLY A 6 15.11 25.82 3.64
CA GLY A 6 15.84 26.96 3.08
C GLY A 6 14.93 28.12 2.64
N SER A 7 15.38 29.33 2.91
CA SER A 7 14.58 30.56 2.76
C SER A 7 14.02 30.77 1.35
N GLY A 8 14.78 30.39 0.31
CA GLY A 8 14.32 30.46 -1.08
C GLY A 8 13.13 29.53 -1.38
N TRP A 9 13.14 28.32 -0.83
CA TRP A 9 12.07 27.34 -1.01
C TRP A 9 10.83 27.70 -0.20
N VAL A 10 11.01 28.12 1.05
CA VAL A 10 9.91 28.59 1.90
C VAL A 10 9.18 29.77 1.25
N LYS A 11 9.90 30.75 0.71
CA LYS A 11 9.28 31.87 -0.04
C LYS A 11 8.43 31.38 -1.22
N ARG A 12 8.91 30.38 -1.96
CA ARG A 12 8.14 29.79 -3.08
C ARG A 12 6.88 29.06 -2.60
N LEU A 13 6.95 28.35 -1.48
CA LEU A 13 5.79 27.67 -0.89
C LEU A 13 4.75 28.67 -0.39
N LYS A 14 5.16 29.77 0.23
CA LYS A 14 4.26 30.88 0.63
C LYS A 14 3.59 31.51 -0.59
N ALA A 15 4.36 31.84 -1.64
CA ALA A 15 3.81 32.37 -2.88
C ALA A 15 2.82 31.41 -3.56
N LEU A 16 3.09 30.10 -3.49
CA LEU A 16 2.16 29.07 -3.95
C LEU A 16 0.87 29.07 -3.12
N ALA A 17 0.96 29.18 -1.79
CA ALA A 17 -0.22 29.28 -0.93
C ALA A 17 -1.08 30.50 -1.30
N SER A 18 -0.51 31.70 -1.42
CA SER A 18 -1.27 32.89 -1.82
C SER A 18 -1.90 32.74 -3.22
N TYR A 19 -1.18 32.09 -4.14
CA TYR A 19 -1.72 31.80 -5.47
C TYR A 19 -2.91 30.84 -5.41
N LEU A 20 -2.79 29.74 -4.66
CA LEU A 20 -3.84 28.74 -4.47
C LEU A 20 -5.10 29.36 -3.82
N ASP A 21 -4.90 30.19 -2.81
CA ASP A 21 -5.97 30.93 -2.13
C ASP A 21 -6.73 31.83 -3.12
N ARG A 22 -5.99 32.61 -3.93
CA ARG A 22 -6.56 33.50 -4.94
C ARG A 22 -7.40 32.79 -6.00
N ILE A 23 -7.06 31.56 -6.36
CA ILE A 23 -7.83 30.77 -7.33
C ILE A 23 -8.96 29.95 -6.68
N GLY A 24 -9.21 30.14 -5.38
CA GLY A 24 -10.31 29.52 -4.66
C GLY A 24 -10.04 28.08 -4.19
N ALA A 25 -8.77 27.66 -4.10
CA ALA A 25 -8.45 26.41 -3.40
C ALA A 25 -8.79 26.56 -1.91
N THR A 26 -9.13 25.45 -1.26
CA THR A 26 -9.52 25.44 0.17
C THR A 26 -8.49 24.78 1.07
N PHE A 27 -7.52 24.07 0.48
CA PHE A 27 -6.60 23.22 1.22
C PHE A 27 -5.24 23.10 0.53
N MET A 28 -4.17 23.08 1.33
CA MET A 28 -2.82 22.77 0.86
C MET A 28 -2.12 21.84 1.86
N ASN A 29 -1.73 20.66 1.37
CA ASN A 29 -0.93 19.71 2.15
C ASN A 29 0.57 19.99 1.99
N LEU A 30 1.30 20.02 3.10
CA LEU A 30 2.75 20.12 3.19
C LEU A 30 3.31 18.80 3.71
N ASN A 31 4.08 18.09 2.89
CA ASN A 31 4.73 16.84 3.30
C ASN A 31 6.12 17.17 3.81
N GLU A 32 6.53 16.52 4.88
CA GLU A 32 7.94 16.48 5.25
C GLU A 32 8.75 15.89 4.10
N LEU A 33 9.86 16.53 3.76
CA LEU A 33 10.77 16.05 2.74
C LEU A 33 11.52 14.84 3.30
N GLU A 34 11.55 13.76 2.52
CA GLU A 34 12.09 12.48 2.94
C GLU A 34 13.16 11.95 1.98
N PHE A 35 14.12 11.24 2.55
CA PHE A 35 15.07 10.39 1.85
C PHE A 35 14.40 9.06 1.49
N THR A 36 14.52 8.70 0.22
CA THR A 36 14.14 7.40 -0.31
C THR A 36 15.35 6.78 -1.03
N PRO A 37 15.38 5.46 -1.23
CA PRO A 37 16.47 4.82 -1.97
C PRO A 37 16.73 5.46 -3.35
N SER A 38 15.67 5.91 -4.03
CA SER A 38 15.77 6.52 -5.37
C SER A 38 16.20 7.99 -5.38
N ASN A 39 15.98 8.75 -4.29
CA ASN A 39 16.29 10.18 -4.25
C ASN A 39 17.54 10.52 -3.41
N ARG A 40 18.07 9.56 -2.64
CA ARG A 40 19.03 9.81 -1.56
C ARG A 40 20.28 10.54 -2.01
N GLU A 41 20.96 10.01 -3.02
CA GLU A 41 22.18 10.64 -3.54
C GLU A 41 21.95 12.07 -4.01
N ARG A 42 20.81 12.33 -4.66
CA ARG A 42 20.49 13.65 -5.18
C ARG A 42 20.29 14.65 -4.04
N LEU A 43 19.55 14.26 -3.00
CA LEU A 43 19.32 15.13 -1.84
C LEU A 43 20.63 15.41 -1.08
N LEU A 44 21.50 14.41 -0.93
CA LEU A 44 22.83 14.60 -0.34
C LEU A 44 23.70 15.56 -1.17
N ARG A 45 23.72 15.41 -2.52
CA ARG A 45 24.44 16.33 -3.42
C ARG A 45 23.91 17.76 -3.35
N MET A 46 22.63 17.94 -3.03
CA MET A 46 22.02 19.25 -2.80
C MET A 46 22.34 19.84 -1.41
N GLY A 47 23.09 19.11 -0.56
CA GLY A 47 23.48 19.55 0.78
C GLY A 47 22.47 19.26 1.88
N PHE A 48 21.37 18.55 1.57
CA PHE A 48 20.42 18.12 2.60
C PHE A 48 21.01 16.98 3.43
N LYS A 49 20.59 16.90 4.69
CA LYS A 49 21.01 15.87 5.64
C LYS A 49 19.79 15.21 6.28
N PRO A 50 19.86 13.91 6.63
CA PRO A 50 18.84 13.29 7.45
C PRO A 50 18.78 13.96 8.82
N LYS A 51 17.62 13.88 9.49
CA LYS A 51 17.51 14.32 10.88
C LYS A 51 18.37 13.43 11.79
N PRO A 52 18.89 13.95 12.91
CA PRO A 52 19.68 13.15 13.85
C PRO A 52 18.96 11.92 14.40
N ASP A 53 17.63 12.00 14.53
CA ASP A 53 16.74 10.97 15.08
C ASP A 53 15.92 10.24 13.99
N SER A 54 16.17 10.51 12.70
CA SER A 54 15.46 9.87 11.59
C SER A 54 16.31 9.84 10.32
N GLU A 55 16.60 8.63 9.83
CA GLU A 55 17.26 8.40 8.54
C GLU A 55 16.38 8.74 7.32
N VAL A 56 15.07 8.91 7.55
CA VAL A 56 14.09 9.17 6.49
C VAL A 56 13.81 10.66 6.36
N ALA A 57 13.55 11.39 7.46
CA ALA A 57 13.18 12.79 7.37
C ALA A 57 14.40 13.70 7.07
N VAL A 58 14.22 14.70 6.20
CA VAL A 58 15.23 15.73 5.95
C VAL A 58 15.25 16.75 7.10
N GLN A 59 16.45 17.05 7.60
CA GLN A 59 16.67 18.08 8.61
C GLN A 59 16.20 19.45 8.14
N GLY A 60 15.46 20.17 8.98
CA GLY A 60 14.91 21.50 8.68
C GLY A 60 13.57 21.47 7.93
N SER A 61 13.07 20.30 7.52
CA SER A 61 11.87 20.21 6.68
C SER A 61 10.58 20.50 7.45
N ALA A 62 10.46 19.96 8.67
CA ALA A 62 9.35 20.27 9.56
C ALA A 62 9.33 21.75 9.95
N GLU A 63 10.49 22.36 10.15
CA GLU A 63 10.64 23.79 10.46
C GLU A 63 10.17 24.64 9.28
N ALA A 64 10.58 24.29 8.06
CA ALA A 64 10.09 24.94 6.84
C ALA A 64 8.56 24.80 6.69
N ALA A 65 8.01 23.63 6.98
CA ALA A 65 6.57 23.41 6.94
C ALA A 65 5.83 24.31 7.94
N ARG A 66 6.31 24.39 9.19
CA ARG A 66 5.74 25.25 10.24
C ARG A 66 5.75 26.73 9.82
N GLU A 67 6.84 27.19 9.21
CA GLU A 67 6.93 28.58 8.73
C GLU A 67 5.90 28.89 7.63
N VAL A 68 5.67 27.93 6.72
CA VAL A 68 4.67 28.09 5.66
C VAL A 68 3.26 27.98 6.22
N LEU A 69 2.99 27.04 7.14
CA LEU A 69 1.68 26.90 7.78
C LEU A 69 1.30 28.16 8.55
N LYS A 70 2.23 28.74 9.31
CA LYS A 70 2.00 30.00 10.01
C LYS A 70 1.62 31.13 9.03
N TYR A 71 2.34 31.24 7.92
CA TYR A 71 1.99 32.20 6.88
C TYR A 71 0.60 31.94 6.28
N MET A 72 0.25 30.68 6.03
CA MET A 72 -1.07 30.34 5.50
C MET A 72 -2.20 30.74 6.47
N GLU A 73 -2.01 30.49 7.76
CA GLU A 73 -2.97 30.86 8.81
C GLU A 73 -3.13 32.39 8.92
N GLU A 74 -2.04 33.14 8.79
CA GLU A 74 -2.04 34.60 8.94
C GLU A 74 -2.51 35.34 7.66
N GLU A 75 -2.22 34.81 6.48
CA GLU A 75 -2.26 35.57 5.22
C GLU A 75 -3.18 34.96 4.13
N THR A 76 -3.81 33.82 4.40
CA THR A 76 -4.68 33.13 3.42
C THR A 76 -5.92 32.55 4.10
N SER A 77 -6.92 32.15 3.31
CA SER A 77 -8.07 31.36 3.79
C SER A 77 -7.87 29.84 3.70
N LEU A 78 -6.68 29.40 3.25
CA LEU A 78 -6.38 27.98 3.05
C LEU A 78 -6.25 27.23 4.38
N MET A 79 -6.88 26.05 4.44
CA MET A 79 -6.53 25.06 5.45
C MET A 79 -5.18 24.41 5.11
N GLY A 80 -4.20 24.57 5.99
CA GLY A 80 -2.91 23.90 5.89
C GLY A 80 -2.85 22.61 6.71
N TYR A 81 -2.23 21.57 6.16
CA TYR A 81 -1.92 20.35 6.91
C TYR A 81 -0.46 19.95 6.70
N PHE A 82 0.20 19.51 7.76
CA PHE A 82 1.53 18.95 7.69
C PHE A 82 1.50 17.43 7.88
N CYS A 83 2.09 16.73 6.93
CA CYS A 83 2.26 15.28 6.93
C CYS A 83 3.71 14.92 7.30
N PRO A 84 3.96 14.38 8.51
CA PRO A 84 5.28 13.89 8.91
C PRO A 84 5.71 12.67 8.07
N ALA A 85 7.02 12.54 7.83
CA ALA A 85 7.56 11.40 7.06
C ALA A 85 7.29 10.05 7.74
N LEU A 86 7.26 10.04 9.07
CA LEU A 86 6.96 8.85 9.89
C LEU A 86 5.55 8.27 9.62
N GLN A 87 4.62 9.06 9.08
CA GLN A 87 3.27 8.60 8.79
C GLN A 87 3.11 8.02 7.38
N MET A 88 4.18 7.96 6.58
CA MET A 88 4.10 7.50 5.19
C MET A 88 3.60 6.06 5.09
N GLU A 89 4.13 5.13 5.88
CA GLU A 89 3.74 3.72 5.84
C GLU A 89 2.24 3.54 6.12
N TYR A 90 1.74 4.24 7.14
CA TYR A 90 0.32 4.25 7.46
C TYR A 90 -0.52 4.81 6.30
N GLN A 91 -0.09 5.90 5.67
CA GLN A 91 -0.80 6.46 4.51
C GLN A 91 -0.82 5.52 3.30
N VAL A 92 0.29 4.83 3.03
CA VAL A 92 0.36 3.81 1.98
C VAL A 92 -0.60 2.68 2.28
N ARG A 93 -0.57 2.13 3.50
CA ARG A 93 -1.49 1.08 3.95
C ARG A 93 -2.96 1.50 3.81
N MET A 94 -3.30 2.72 4.21
CA MET A 94 -4.66 3.24 4.08
C MET A 94 -5.10 3.39 2.62
N ARG A 95 -4.20 3.83 1.73
CA ARG A 95 -4.49 3.89 0.29
C ARG A 95 -4.69 2.50 -0.29
N TRP A 96 -3.84 1.55 0.09
CA TRP A 96 -3.94 0.16 -0.31
C TRP A 96 -5.25 -0.46 0.17
N ALA A 97 -5.62 -0.30 1.44
CA ALA A 97 -6.87 -0.81 1.98
C ALA A 97 -8.12 -0.22 1.31
N ARG A 98 -8.09 1.05 0.91
CA ARG A 98 -9.18 1.63 0.09
C ARG A 98 -9.20 1.03 -1.30
N ARG A 99 -8.03 0.85 -1.91
CA ARG A 99 -7.91 0.32 -3.26
C ARG A 99 -8.34 -1.14 -3.33
N ALA A 100 -7.81 -2.00 -2.47
CA ALA A 100 -8.16 -3.42 -2.38
C ALA A 100 -9.68 -3.61 -2.33
N ARG A 101 -10.39 -2.87 -1.48
CA ARG A 101 -11.86 -2.93 -1.39
C ARG A 101 -12.62 -2.54 -2.65
N ASN A 102 -12.02 -1.70 -3.49
CA ASN A 102 -12.66 -1.18 -4.70
C ASN A 102 -12.24 -1.93 -5.97
N VAL A 103 -11.11 -2.64 -5.96
CA VAL A 103 -10.53 -3.27 -7.16
C VAL A 103 -10.42 -4.78 -7.07
N ALA A 104 -10.76 -5.39 -5.92
CA ALA A 104 -10.79 -6.83 -5.76
C ALA A 104 -11.65 -7.49 -6.84
N GLU A 105 -11.08 -8.49 -7.51
CA GLU A 105 -11.83 -9.41 -8.35
C GLU A 105 -12.67 -10.37 -7.49
N GLU A 106 -13.61 -11.09 -8.10
CA GLU A 106 -14.53 -12.00 -7.40
C GLU A 106 -13.83 -13.14 -6.63
N TYR A 107 -12.62 -13.51 -7.05
CA TYR A 107 -11.79 -14.53 -6.39
C TYR A 107 -10.74 -13.92 -5.44
N GLU A 108 -10.69 -12.60 -5.27
CA GLU A 108 -9.69 -11.92 -4.43
C GLU A 108 -10.31 -11.45 -3.11
N THR A 109 -9.62 -11.74 -2.00
CA THR A 109 -10.00 -11.31 -0.67
C THR A 109 -9.12 -10.13 -0.20
N PRO A 110 -9.68 -8.97 0.16
CA PRO A 110 -8.92 -7.90 0.80
C PRO A 110 -8.38 -8.30 2.17
N THR A 111 -7.12 -7.96 2.48
CA THR A 111 -6.51 -8.19 3.79
C THR A 111 -6.53 -6.95 4.68
N ASP A 112 -6.27 -7.13 5.98
CA ASP A 112 -6.11 -6.03 6.94
C ASP A 112 -4.90 -5.13 6.64
N GLN A 113 -3.93 -5.62 5.89
CA GLN A 113 -2.78 -4.83 5.42
C GLN A 113 -3.09 -4.05 4.14
N GLY A 114 -4.31 -4.19 3.62
CA GLY A 114 -4.77 -3.52 2.42
C GLY A 114 -4.26 -4.16 1.12
N THR A 115 -3.74 -5.37 1.19
CA THR A 115 -3.38 -6.19 0.01
C THR A 115 -4.58 -7.02 -0.43
N LEU A 116 -4.39 -7.81 -1.49
CA LEU A 116 -5.36 -8.79 -1.97
C LEU A 116 -4.73 -10.18 -1.87
N ILE A 117 -5.49 -11.17 -1.43
CA ILE A 117 -5.05 -12.56 -1.35
C ILE A 117 -6.07 -13.49 -2.00
N TYR A 118 -5.60 -14.50 -2.72
CA TYR A 118 -6.44 -15.50 -3.38
C TYR A 118 -5.75 -16.86 -3.45
N GLY A 119 -6.53 -17.91 -3.64
CA GLY A 119 -6.05 -19.27 -3.90
C GLY A 119 -5.83 -19.51 -5.38
N GLU A 120 -4.71 -20.13 -5.73
CA GLU A 120 -4.42 -20.63 -7.07
C GLU A 120 -4.25 -22.15 -7.00
N ILE A 121 -5.03 -22.89 -7.80
CA ILE A 121 -5.02 -24.35 -7.86
C ILE A 121 -4.65 -24.79 -9.28
N GLY A 122 -3.68 -25.68 -9.38
CA GLY A 122 -3.19 -26.26 -10.63
C GLY A 122 -3.39 -27.77 -10.67
N GLY A 123 -3.71 -28.30 -11.85
CA GLY A 123 -3.89 -29.74 -12.05
C GLY A 123 -4.67 -30.07 -13.31
N PRO A 124 -5.14 -31.33 -13.44
CA PRO A 124 -5.95 -31.75 -14.58
C PRO A 124 -7.25 -30.96 -14.68
N GLU A 125 -7.64 -30.55 -15.89
CA GLU A 125 -8.81 -29.70 -16.16
C GLU A 125 -10.10 -30.22 -15.53
N GLY A 126 -10.35 -31.53 -15.60
CA GLY A 126 -11.54 -32.14 -15.00
C GLY A 126 -11.61 -31.99 -13.48
N ALA A 127 -10.46 -32.03 -12.79
CA ALA A 127 -10.41 -31.83 -11.34
C ALA A 127 -10.64 -30.35 -10.98
N LEU A 128 -10.08 -29.43 -11.77
CA LEU A 128 -10.30 -28.00 -11.58
C LEU A 128 -11.76 -27.61 -11.85
N LEU A 129 -12.39 -28.18 -12.88
CA LEU A 129 -13.80 -27.97 -13.17
C LEU A 129 -14.71 -28.50 -12.08
N TYR A 130 -14.38 -29.68 -11.52
CA TYR A 130 -15.08 -30.24 -10.36
C TYR A 130 -15.04 -29.27 -9.17
N LEU A 131 -13.85 -28.81 -8.79
CA LEU A 131 -13.69 -27.86 -7.67
C LEU A 131 -14.39 -26.53 -7.94
N SER A 132 -14.28 -25.99 -9.16
CA SER A 132 -14.96 -24.75 -9.55
C SER A 132 -16.48 -24.88 -9.46
N THR A 133 -17.04 -26.04 -9.83
CA THR A 133 -18.49 -26.29 -9.75
C THR A 133 -18.97 -26.40 -8.31
N MET A 134 -18.17 -27.00 -7.44
CA MET A 134 -18.53 -27.27 -6.04
C MET A 134 -18.33 -26.05 -5.14
N TYR A 135 -17.25 -25.29 -5.35
CA TYR A 135 -16.77 -24.25 -4.44
C TYR A 135 -16.72 -22.85 -5.07
N GLY A 136 -16.99 -22.74 -6.38
CA GLY A 136 -16.91 -21.48 -7.11
C GLY A 136 -15.50 -21.11 -7.57
N GLY A 137 -15.34 -19.86 -7.99
CA GLY A 137 -14.09 -19.29 -8.50
C GLY A 137 -13.98 -19.27 -10.03
N VAL A 138 -12.81 -18.84 -10.50
CA VAL A 138 -12.57 -18.46 -11.89
C VAL A 138 -11.48 -19.32 -12.51
N LEU A 139 -11.81 -20.01 -13.60
CA LEU A 139 -10.82 -20.70 -14.42
C LEU A 139 -10.09 -19.69 -15.32
N ARG A 140 -8.77 -19.57 -15.15
CA ARG A 140 -7.93 -18.65 -15.92
C ARG A 140 -6.56 -19.29 -16.17
N GLN A 141 -6.13 -19.30 -17.44
CA GLN A 141 -4.81 -19.83 -17.86
C GLN A 141 -4.50 -21.24 -17.35
N GLY A 142 -5.50 -22.14 -17.37
CA GLY A 142 -5.33 -23.54 -16.94
C GLY A 142 -5.23 -23.72 -15.41
N LYS A 143 -5.65 -22.71 -14.63
CA LYS A 143 -5.69 -22.76 -13.17
C LYS A 143 -7.07 -22.33 -12.68
N LEU A 144 -7.44 -22.80 -11.50
CA LEU A 144 -8.60 -22.33 -10.78
C LEU A 144 -8.17 -21.27 -9.75
N LEU A 145 -8.76 -20.09 -9.83
CA LEU A 145 -8.56 -18.99 -8.90
C LEU A 145 -9.79 -18.89 -7.99
N ILE A 146 -9.59 -18.96 -6.68
CA ILE A 146 -10.69 -18.93 -5.69
C ILE A 146 -10.36 -17.95 -4.56
N ASP A 147 -11.37 -17.52 -3.80
CA ASP A 147 -11.15 -16.69 -2.62
C ASP A 147 -10.32 -17.43 -1.56
N ALA A 148 -9.63 -16.65 -0.73
CA ALA A 148 -8.66 -17.21 0.21
C ALA A 148 -9.30 -18.05 1.32
N TYR A 149 -10.55 -17.75 1.71
CA TYR A 149 -11.26 -18.49 2.75
C TYR A 149 -11.65 -19.87 2.24
N THR A 150 -12.31 -19.94 1.08
CA THR A 150 -12.66 -21.21 0.45
C THR A 150 -11.42 -22.03 0.14
N PHE A 151 -10.31 -21.42 -0.30
CA PHE A 151 -9.04 -22.15 -0.48
C PHE A 151 -8.56 -22.82 0.82
N GLN A 152 -8.65 -22.12 1.95
CA GLN A 152 -8.26 -22.69 3.24
C GLN A 152 -9.18 -23.85 3.64
N GLU A 153 -10.49 -23.72 3.43
CA GLU A 153 -11.48 -24.78 3.71
C GLU A 153 -11.17 -26.06 2.94
N ILE A 154 -10.86 -25.94 1.65
CA ILE A 154 -10.62 -27.10 0.76
C ILE A 154 -9.15 -27.50 0.68
N ALA A 155 -8.24 -26.87 1.42
CA ALA A 155 -6.79 -27.11 1.32
C ALA A 155 -6.41 -28.59 1.52
N LYS A 156 -7.06 -29.26 2.48
CA LYS A 156 -6.84 -30.70 2.75
C LYS A 156 -7.32 -31.56 1.56
N GLU A 157 -8.42 -31.17 0.91
CA GLU A 157 -8.97 -31.86 -0.26
C GLU A 157 -8.09 -31.69 -1.50
N ILE A 158 -7.62 -30.46 -1.78
CA ILE A 158 -6.64 -30.18 -2.85
C ILE A 158 -5.44 -31.12 -2.73
N LYS A 159 -4.91 -31.26 -1.50
CA LYS A 159 -3.76 -32.14 -1.22
C LYS A 159 -4.09 -33.62 -1.43
N ASN A 160 -5.26 -34.07 -0.96
CA ASN A 160 -5.69 -35.47 -1.12
C ASN A 160 -5.93 -35.87 -2.58
N MET A 161 -6.38 -34.91 -3.40
CA MET A 161 -6.53 -35.09 -4.84
C MET A 161 -5.19 -35.04 -5.61
N GLY A 162 -4.07 -34.73 -4.94
CA GLY A 162 -2.76 -34.62 -5.56
C GLY A 162 -2.60 -33.39 -6.46
N LEU A 163 -3.38 -32.33 -6.21
CA LEU A 163 -3.33 -31.08 -6.97
C LEU A 163 -2.28 -30.13 -6.40
N ASP A 164 -1.78 -29.22 -7.24
CA ASP A 164 -0.95 -28.11 -6.79
C ASP A 164 -1.82 -26.97 -6.26
N GLY A 165 -1.38 -26.31 -5.20
CA GLY A 165 -2.14 -25.27 -4.53
C GLY A 165 -1.24 -24.26 -3.82
N LYS A 166 -1.65 -22.99 -3.84
CA LYS A 166 -1.02 -21.94 -3.05
C LYS A 166 -1.97 -20.77 -2.82
N LEU A 167 -1.79 -20.06 -1.70
CA LEU A 167 -2.31 -18.70 -1.57
C LEU A 167 -1.28 -17.73 -2.16
N VAL A 168 -1.75 -16.74 -2.90
CA VAL A 168 -0.95 -15.68 -3.49
C VAL A 168 -1.46 -14.36 -2.96
N GLU A 169 -0.58 -13.61 -2.28
CA GLU A 169 -0.84 -12.25 -1.84
C GLU A 169 -0.19 -11.26 -2.80
N VAL A 170 -0.96 -10.28 -3.26
CA VAL A 170 -0.60 -9.31 -4.29
C VAL A 170 -0.90 -7.88 -3.85
N MET A 171 -0.19 -6.93 -4.46
CA MET A 171 -0.50 -5.51 -4.35
C MET A 171 -1.89 -5.22 -4.93
N PRO A 172 -2.66 -4.28 -4.37
CA PRO A 172 -3.96 -3.88 -4.89
C PRO A 172 -3.81 -2.93 -6.08
N THR A 173 -2.79 -3.12 -6.91
CA THR A 173 -2.49 -2.33 -8.12
C THR A 173 -2.87 -3.11 -9.36
N ASP A 174 -2.96 -2.42 -10.49
CA ASP A 174 -3.47 -3.00 -11.74
C ASP A 174 -2.56 -4.14 -12.25
N ASP A 175 -1.28 -4.11 -11.92
CA ASP A 175 -0.28 -5.14 -12.25
C ASP A 175 -0.25 -6.33 -11.28
N ARG A 176 -1.03 -6.30 -10.19
CA ARG A 176 -1.14 -7.37 -9.17
C ARG A 176 0.22 -7.96 -8.78
N ARG A 177 1.20 -7.10 -8.51
CA ARG A 177 2.56 -7.55 -8.15
C ARG A 177 2.51 -8.47 -6.94
N VAL A 178 3.08 -9.66 -7.08
CA VAL A 178 3.17 -10.66 -6.00
C VAL A 178 4.05 -10.13 -4.88
N LEU A 179 3.49 -10.17 -3.66
CA LEU A 179 4.17 -9.82 -2.41
C LEU A 179 4.61 -11.10 -1.69
N GLN A 180 3.71 -12.07 -1.57
CA GLN A 180 3.97 -13.31 -0.87
C GLN A 180 3.24 -14.49 -1.51
N VAL A 181 3.84 -15.67 -1.40
CA VAL A 181 3.24 -16.94 -1.82
C VAL A 181 3.30 -17.90 -0.65
N PHE A 182 2.17 -18.50 -0.31
CA PHE A 182 2.04 -19.48 0.75
C PHE A 182 1.76 -20.86 0.12
N PRO A 183 2.72 -21.79 0.14
CA PRO A 183 2.51 -23.15 -0.39
C PRO A 183 1.39 -23.89 0.35
N LEU A 184 0.69 -24.79 -0.34
CA LEU A 184 -0.40 -25.60 0.23
C LEU A 184 -0.04 -26.25 1.58
N ASP A 185 1.15 -26.84 1.68
CA ASP A 185 1.62 -27.49 2.91
C ASP A 185 1.77 -26.52 4.09
N PHE A 186 2.18 -25.29 3.82
CA PHE A 186 2.24 -24.23 4.83
C PHE A 186 0.83 -23.89 5.31
N VAL A 187 -0.10 -23.67 4.38
CA VAL A 187 -1.50 -23.32 4.68
C VAL A 187 -2.17 -24.40 5.53
N ILE A 188 -2.03 -25.67 5.16
CA ILE A 188 -2.61 -26.80 5.92
C ILE A 188 -2.04 -26.86 7.35
N ARG A 189 -0.74 -26.58 7.52
CA ARG A 189 -0.11 -26.58 8.84
C ARG A 189 -0.63 -25.46 9.73
N GLU A 190 -0.83 -24.26 9.18
CA GLU A 190 -1.38 -23.12 9.93
C GLU A 190 -2.82 -23.36 10.37
N ILE A 191 -3.66 -23.94 9.50
CA ILE A 191 -5.05 -24.30 9.86
C ILE A 191 -5.07 -25.24 11.07
N LYS A 192 -4.21 -26.28 11.07
CA LYS A 192 -4.10 -27.22 12.21
C LYS A 192 -3.65 -26.53 13.50
N ARG A 193 -2.79 -25.52 13.42
CA ARG A 193 -2.36 -24.79 14.62
C ARG A 193 -3.53 -24.03 15.23
N ASN A 194 -4.30 -23.32 14.41
CA ASN A 194 -5.44 -22.52 14.86
C ASN A 194 -6.61 -23.38 15.36
N GLU A 195 -6.76 -24.63 14.90
CA GLU A 195 -7.73 -25.60 15.43
C GLU A 195 -7.37 -26.12 16.85
N ASN A 196 -6.12 -25.95 17.29
CA ASN A 196 -5.60 -26.44 18.57
C ASN A 196 -5.37 -25.34 19.64
N GLU A 197 -5.64 -24.08 19.30
CA GLU A 197 -5.61 -22.92 20.22
C GLU A 197 -7.03 -22.59 20.72
#